data_AF-A0A1E4TDR9-F1
#
_entry.id   AF-A0A1E4TDR9-F1
#
_cell.length_a   1.000
_cell.length_b   1.000
_cell.length_c   1.000
_cell.angle_alpha   90.00
_cell.angle_beta   90.00
_cell.angle_gamma   90.00
#
_symmetry.space_group_name_H-M   'P 1'
#
loop_
_entity.id
_entity.type
_entity.pdbx_description
1 polymer ?
#
loop_
_entity_poly.entity_id
_entity_poly.type
_entity_poly.pdbx_seq_one_letter_code
_entity_poly.pdbx_strand_id
1 'polypeptide(L)' 'PDANGSGHYVCSICNRGFSRPSSLKIHIHSHTGEKPFVCPEPGCNKSFSVRSNMRRHQK' A
#
# COMPACT_ATOMS: atom_id res chain seq x y z
N PRO A 1 23.04 4.87 -21.54
CA PRO A 1 23.22 4.96 -20.06
C PRO A 1 22.39 6.13 -19.53
N ASP A 2 21.12 6.07 -19.86
CA ASP A 2 20.19 7.17 -19.75
C ASP A 2 19.56 7.10 -18.37
N ALA A 3 20.29 7.65 -17.40
CA ALA A 3 19.83 7.89 -16.05
C ALA A 3 18.77 9.01 -16.06
N ASN A 4 17.62 8.74 -16.68
CA ASN A 4 16.39 9.46 -16.34
C ASN A 4 15.84 8.85 -15.05
N GLY A 5 16.61 9.01 -13.98
CA GLY A 5 16.25 8.64 -12.62
C GLY A 5 15.24 9.63 -12.05
N SER A 6 14.07 9.72 -12.68
CA SER A 6 12.94 10.51 -12.20
C SER A 6 12.31 9.85 -10.98
N GLY A 7 13.04 9.73 -9.86
CA GLY A 7 12.49 9.39 -8.54
C GLY A 7 11.42 8.28 -8.54
N HIS A 8 11.63 7.20 -9.29
CA HIS A 8 10.67 6.11 -9.34
C HIS A 8 10.89 5.21 -8.11
N TYR A 9 9.86 5.07 -7.30
CA TYR A 9 9.84 4.12 -6.20
C TYR A 9 9.60 2.73 -6.76
N VAL A 10 10.64 1.90 -6.78
CA VAL A 10 10.58 0.57 -7.40
C VAL A 10 10.28 -0.50 -6.35
N CYS A 11 9.39 -1.42 -6.68
CA CYS A 11 9.11 -2.58 -5.86
C CYS A 11 10.25 -3.57 -5.89
N SER A 12 10.84 -3.87 -4.74
CA SER A 12 11.94 -4.83 -4.62
C SER A 12 11.53 -6.29 -4.89
N ILE A 13 10.22 -6.58 -4.98
CA ILE A 13 9.70 -7.94 -5.15
C ILE A 13 9.41 -8.23 -6.64
N CYS A 14 8.83 -7.27 -7.36
CA CYS A 14 8.42 -7.45 -8.76
C CYS A 14 8.99 -6.40 -9.72
N ASN A 15 9.91 -5.56 -9.26
CA ASN A 15 10.54 -4.47 -10.01
C ASN A 15 9.58 -3.47 -10.68
N ARG A 16 8.33 -3.41 -10.20
CA ARG A 16 7.34 -2.45 -10.68
C ARG A 16 7.64 -1.04 -10.15
N GLY A 17 7.69 -0.06 -11.05
CA GLY A 17 7.91 1.33 -10.71
C GLY A 17 6.62 2.07 -10.33
N PHE A 18 6.72 2.96 -9.34
CA PHE A 18 5.65 3.83 -8.87
C PHE A 18 6.13 5.28 -8.78
N SER A 19 5.25 6.22 -9.12
CA SER A 19 5.57 7.66 -9.07
C SER A 19 5.54 8.25 -7.64
N ARG A 20 5.09 7.48 -6.64
CA ARG A 20 4.93 7.93 -5.25
C ARG A 20 5.37 6.85 -4.25
N PRO A 21 6.03 7.21 -3.14
CA PRO A 21 6.47 6.25 -2.13
C PRO A 21 5.28 5.57 -1.45
N SER A 22 4.21 6.33 -1.21
CA SER A 22 2.98 5.83 -0.61
C SER A 22 2.34 4.73 -1.46
N SER A 23 2.38 4.87 -2.78
CA SER A 23 1.83 3.88 -3.72
C SER A 23 2.69 2.62 -3.73
N LEU A 24 4.02 2.77 -3.72
CA LEU A 24 4.93 1.63 -3.56
C LEU A 24 4.67 0.89 -2.24
N LYS A 25 4.57 1.61 -1.11
CA LYS A 25 4.36 1.00 0.21
C LYS A 25 3.04 0.21 0.28
N ILE A 26 1.96 0.79 -0.24
CA ILE A 26 0.66 0.11 -0.35
C ILE A 26 0.76 -1.12 -1.25
N HIS A 27 1.51 -1.03 -2.35
CA HIS A 27 1.74 -2.16 -3.24
C HIS A 27 2.53 -3.29 -2.56
N ILE A 28 3.56 -2.98 -1.77
CA ILE A 28 4.33 -3.98 -1.00
C ILE A 28 3.43 -4.77 -0.05
N HIS A 29 2.47 -4.11 0.62
CA HIS A 29 1.47 -4.78 1.45
C HIS A 29 0.65 -5.84 0.67
N SER A 30 0.50 -5.70 -0.65
CA SER A 30 -0.16 -6.72 -1.49
C SER A 30 0.68 -7.99 -1.67
N HIS A 31 2.01 -7.88 -1.55
CA HIS A 31 2.91 -9.03 -1.60
C HIS A 31 3.05 -9.70 -0.24
N THR A 32 3.19 -8.92 0.83
CA THR A 32 3.36 -9.44 2.19
C THR A 32 2.03 -9.87 2.82
N GLY A 33 0.90 -9.41 2.27
CA GLY A 33 -0.42 -9.59 2.87
C GLY A 33 -0.65 -8.72 4.11
N GLU A 34 0.27 -7.82 4.44
CA GLU A 34 0.16 -6.95 5.60
C GLU A 34 -1.01 -5.97 5.45
N LYS A 35 -1.80 -5.87 6.51
CA LYS A 35 -2.99 -5.00 6.56
C LYS A 35 -2.97 -4.22 7.86
N PRO A 36 -2.13 -3.18 7.96
CA PRO A 36 -1.94 -2.43 9.20
C PRO A 36 -3.17 -1.62 9.63
N PHE A 37 -4.14 -1.43 8.75
CA PHE A 37 -5.36 -0.67 9.06
C PHE A 37 -6.49 -1.63 9.42
N VAL A 38 -6.66 -1.89 10.71
CA VAL A 38 -7.76 -2.73 11.24
C VAL A 38 -8.98 -1.86 11.52
N CYS A 39 -10.17 -2.40 11.32
CA CYS A 39 -11.41 -1.75 11.73
C CYS A 39 -11.48 -1.71 13.27
N PRO A 40 -11.68 -0.54 13.89
CA PRO A 40 -11.82 -0.41 15.34
C PRO A 40 -13.23 -0.78 15.82
N GLU A 41 -14.18 -1.08 14.93
CA GLU A 41 -15.55 -1.42 15.32
C GLU A 41 -15.60 -2.78 16.05
N PRO A 42 -16.30 -2.85 17.19
CA PRO A 42 -16.43 -4.09 17.94
C PRO A 42 -17.21 -5.12 17.11
N GLY A 43 -16.66 -6.34 17.00
CA GLY A 43 -17.21 -7.41 16.16
C GLY A 43 -16.78 -7.35 14.68
N CYS A 44 -16.05 -6.32 14.26
CA CYS A 44 -15.50 -6.24 12.90
C CYS A 44 -14.01 -6.63 12.87
N ASN A 45 -13.69 -7.79 12.29
CA ASN A 45 -12.30 -8.25 12.11
C ASN A 45 -11.73 -7.92 10.71
N LYS A 46 -12.23 -6.86 10.05
CA LYS A 46 -11.75 -6.48 8.73
C LYS A 46 -10.47 -5.65 8.83
N SER A 47 -9.47 -6.02 8.04
CA SER A 47 -8.20 -5.31 7.91
C SER A 47 -7.96 -4.88 6.47
N PHE A 48 -7.27 -3.76 6.30
CA PHE A 48 -7.04 -3.10 5.01
C PHE A 48 -5.57 -2.70 4.86
N SER A 49 -5.08 -2.74 3.62
CA SER A 49 -3.73 -2.27 3.28
C SER A 49 -3.65 -0.75 3.09
N VAL A 50 -4.80 -0.06 3.04
CA VAL A 50 -4.91 1.39 2.81
C VAL A 50 -5.90 2.02 3.80
N ARG A 51 -5.48 3.11 4.45
CA ARG A 51 -6.30 3.86 5.42
C ARG A 51 -7.61 4.38 4.81
N SER A 52 -7.59 4.90 3.59
CA SER A 52 -8.79 5.41 2.92
C SER A 52 -9.85 4.33 2.71
N ASN A 53 -9.44 3.08 2.43
CA ASN A 53 -10.36 1.97 2.27
C ASN A 53 -11.02 1.59 3.61
N MET A 54 -10.23 1.53 4.68
CA MET A 54 -10.74 1.31 6.03
C MET A 54 -11.72 2.42 6.43
N ARG A 55 -11.38 3.70 6.19
CA ARG A 55 -12.28 4.84 6.50
C ARG A 55 -13.58 4.79 5.71
N ARG A 56 -13.52 4.39 4.44
CA ARG A 56 -14.73 4.20 3.61
C ARG A 56 -15.58 3.04 4.12
N HIS A 57 -14.95 2.00 4.66
CA HIS A 57 -15.67 0.88 5.25
C HIS A 57 -16.41 1.25 6.54
N GLN A 58 -15.87 2.18 7.35
CA GLN A 58 -16.47 2.64 8.60
C GLN A 58 -17.63 3.65 8.43
N LYS A 59 -17.78 4.25 7.25
CA LYS A 59 -18.89 5.16 6.97
C LYS A 59 -20.12 4.38 6.55
#